data_AF-A0A3F2RUF4-F1
#
_entry.id   AF-A0A3F2RUF4-F1
#
_cell.length_a   1.000
_cell.length_b   1.000
_cell.length_c   1.000
_cell.angle_alpha   90.00
_cell.angle_beta   90.00
_cell.angle_gamma   90.00
#
_symmetry.space_group_name_H-M   'P 1'
#
loop_
_entity.id
_entity.type
_entity.pdbx_description
1 polymer ?
#
loop_
_entity_poly.entity_id
_entity_poly.type
_entity_poly.pdbx_seq_one_letter_code
_entity_poly.pdbx_strand_id
1 'polypeptide(L)'
;MLDNDHQWASQWTMATSAGKVVAAAWRTAPLSRITERQALLWSVPKRSCNTLFVKSQQKSFSGFELLFLGTSAGSPSVRRNPTGVCLRLARSNWMFDCAEGSLRQMMKSTVRVPLTTKFFISHLHGDHLYGLPGILCTLDNHNAEYKDPATKENAARRIDVYGPLGLFSYLNTAFSTSTTSLTNLQITVHELVNSDMLSETTEHEKFMRNAPKHPVSE
;
A
#
# COMPACT_ATOMS: atom_id res chain seq x y z
N MET A 1 -15.87 -2.54 -47.08
CA MET A 1 -16.72 -1.91 -46.05
C MET A 1 -16.05 -2.15 -44.71
N LEU A 2 -15.82 -1.07 -43.98
CA LEU A 2 -15.27 -0.94 -42.63
C LEU A 2 -13.75 -0.78 -42.52
N ASP A 3 -13.40 0.51 -42.50
CA ASP A 3 -12.23 1.18 -41.93
C ASP A 3 -11.84 0.69 -40.53
N ASN A 4 -10.56 0.78 -40.20
CA ASN A 4 -10.07 1.78 -39.23
C ASN A 4 -8.56 1.64 -39.00
N ASP A 5 -7.80 2.48 -39.70
CA ASP A 5 -6.46 2.89 -39.31
C ASP A 5 -6.53 3.69 -38.00
N HIS A 6 -6.07 3.11 -36.90
CA HIS A 6 -5.81 3.86 -35.67
C HIS A 6 -4.43 4.52 -35.73
N GLN A 7 -4.38 5.66 -36.41
CA GLN A 7 -3.41 6.72 -36.15
C GLN A 7 -3.64 7.28 -34.73
N TRP A 8 -2.69 7.11 -33.82
CA TRP A 8 -2.65 7.94 -32.59
C TRP A 8 -1.24 8.23 -32.07
N ALA A 9 -0.20 8.23 -32.91
CA ALA A 9 1.09 8.78 -32.53
C ALA A 9 1.17 10.26 -32.94
N SER A 10 0.42 11.13 -32.24
CA SER A 10 0.64 12.57 -32.36
C SER A 10 1.96 12.94 -31.68
N GLN A 11 2.77 13.61 -32.48
CA GLN A 11 4.11 14.11 -32.21
C GLN A 11 4.10 15.13 -31.07
N TRP A 12 5.02 14.98 -30.11
CA TRP A 12 5.42 16.08 -29.24
C TRP A 12 6.83 16.53 -29.63
N THR A 13 6.91 17.65 -30.34
CA THR A 13 8.16 18.34 -30.69
C THR A 13 8.36 19.49 -29.72
N MET A 14 9.37 19.42 -28.86
CA MET A 14 9.89 20.59 -28.15
C MET A 14 11.11 21.10 -28.92
N ALA A 15 11.01 22.31 -29.44
CA ALA A 15 12.09 22.99 -30.14
C ALA A 15 13.08 23.60 -29.13
N THR A 16 14.38 23.35 -29.33
CA THR A 16 15.47 24.15 -28.73
C THR A 16 16.50 24.53 -29.80
N SER A 17 17.21 25.63 -29.52
CA SER A 17 17.72 26.65 -30.44
C SER A 17 18.99 26.35 -31.24
N ALA A 18 19.32 25.08 -31.51
CA ALA A 18 20.44 24.75 -32.40
C ALA A 18 20.17 23.42 -33.11
N GLY A 19 19.78 23.50 -34.39
CA GLY A 19 19.27 22.40 -35.20
C GLY A 19 20.21 21.20 -35.39
N LYS A 20 20.23 20.28 -34.43
CA LYS A 20 20.61 18.88 -34.61
C LYS A 20 19.66 17.96 -33.84
N VAL A 21 18.80 17.26 -34.59
CA VAL A 21 17.99 16.15 -34.08
C VAL A 21 18.91 14.96 -33.87
N VAL A 22 19.10 14.53 -32.64
CA VAL A 22 19.73 13.23 -32.35
C VAL A 22 18.60 12.24 -32.08
N ALA A 23 18.31 11.39 -33.07
CA ALA A 23 17.40 10.27 -32.86
C ALA A 23 18.05 9.28 -31.87
N ALA A 24 17.41 9.05 -30.72
CA ALA A 24 17.79 7.97 -29.82
C ALA A 24 17.44 6.64 -30.50
N ALA A 25 18.39 6.09 -31.25
CA ALA A 25 18.28 4.77 -31.86
C ALA A 25 18.48 3.70 -30.76
N TRP A 26 17.39 3.11 -30.29
CA TRP A 26 17.47 1.85 -29.54
C TRP A 26 18.05 0.78 -30.47
N ARG A 27 19.28 0.33 -30.19
CA ARG A 27 19.87 -0.80 -30.90
C ARG A 27 19.05 -2.04 -30.57
N THR A 28 18.33 -2.56 -31.55
CA THR A 28 17.68 -3.87 -31.49
C THR A 28 18.75 -4.95 -31.42
N ALA A 29 19.04 -5.47 -30.22
CA ALA A 29 19.83 -6.68 -30.09
C ALA A 29 19.03 -7.85 -30.70
N PRO A 30 19.62 -8.70 -31.55
CA PRO A 30 18.91 -9.85 -32.10
C PRO A 30 18.62 -10.85 -30.98
N LEU A 31 17.34 -11.03 -30.66
CA LEU A 31 16.87 -12.04 -29.71
C LEU A 31 17.07 -13.43 -30.33
N SER A 32 17.94 -14.25 -29.75
CA SER A 32 18.08 -15.66 -30.13
C SER A 32 16.95 -16.49 -29.51
N ARG A 33 16.27 -17.32 -30.33
CA ARG A 33 15.19 -18.22 -29.89
C ARG A 33 15.77 -19.29 -28.94
N ILE A 34 15.38 -19.27 -27.67
CA ILE A 34 15.66 -20.37 -26.73
C ILE A 34 14.76 -21.55 -27.13
N THR A 35 15.33 -22.75 -27.21
CA THR A 35 14.71 -24.03 -27.63
C THR A 35 13.19 -24.12 -27.47
N GLU A 36 12.51 -24.41 -28.57
CA GLU A 36 11.07 -24.65 -28.64
C GLU A 36 10.69 -25.83 -27.74
N ARG A 37 9.79 -25.60 -26.77
CA ARG A 37 9.20 -26.68 -25.96
C ARG A 37 7.76 -26.88 -26.38
N GLN A 38 7.44 -28.06 -26.91
CA GLN A 38 6.05 -28.45 -27.18
C GLN A 38 5.42 -28.95 -25.87
N ALA A 39 4.48 -28.19 -25.33
CA ALA A 39 3.58 -28.68 -24.29
C ALA A 39 2.39 -29.39 -24.97
N LEU A 40 2.13 -30.65 -24.62
CA LEU A 40 0.91 -31.35 -25.03
C LEU A 40 -0.29 -30.68 -24.34
N LEU A 41 -0.91 -29.74 -25.04
CA LEU A 41 -2.02 -28.91 -24.57
C LEU A 41 -3.37 -29.66 -24.67
N TRP A 42 -3.46 -30.91 -24.18
CA TRP A 42 -4.69 -31.72 -24.28
C TRP A 42 -5.51 -31.82 -22.97
N SER A 43 -5.10 -31.16 -21.89
CA SER A 43 -5.94 -31.07 -20.70
C SER A 43 -5.88 -29.68 -20.10
N VAL A 44 -6.38 -28.67 -20.82
CA VAL A 44 -6.90 -27.48 -20.13
C VAL A 44 -8.21 -27.94 -19.48
N PRO A 45 -8.28 -28.06 -18.14
CA PRO A 45 -9.51 -28.50 -17.50
C PRO A 45 -10.60 -27.48 -17.83
N LYS A 46 -11.74 -27.91 -18.39
CA LYS A 46 -12.95 -27.09 -18.63
C LYS A 46 -13.58 -26.54 -17.34
N ARG A 47 -12.93 -26.67 -16.18
CA ARG A 47 -13.38 -26.14 -14.89
C ARG A 47 -12.42 -25.05 -14.48
N SER A 48 -12.91 -23.80 -14.38
CA SER A 48 -12.17 -22.73 -13.71
C SER A 48 -11.74 -23.23 -12.33
N CYS A 49 -10.51 -22.94 -11.93
CA CYS A 49 -9.90 -23.34 -10.65
C CYS A 49 -10.65 -22.87 -9.39
N ASN A 50 -11.85 -22.31 -9.50
CA ASN A 50 -12.64 -21.75 -8.40
C ASN A 50 -13.52 -22.75 -7.63
N THR A 51 -13.39 -24.07 -7.85
CA THR A 51 -14.14 -25.04 -7.03
C THR A 51 -13.39 -26.34 -6.84
N LEU A 52 -12.09 -26.26 -6.56
CA LEU A 52 -11.47 -27.29 -5.73
C LEU A 52 -11.78 -26.91 -4.29
N PHE A 53 -12.74 -27.59 -3.68
CA PHE A 53 -12.80 -27.71 -2.23
C PHE A 53 -11.56 -28.49 -1.79
N VAL A 54 -10.41 -27.82 -1.79
CA VAL A 54 -9.29 -28.22 -0.96
C VAL A 54 -9.83 -28.09 0.45
N LYS A 55 -10.04 -29.21 1.14
CA LYS A 55 -10.13 -29.16 2.60
C LYS A 55 -8.87 -28.44 3.03
N SER A 56 -9.03 -27.18 3.44
CA SER A 56 -7.96 -26.39 3.99
C SER A 56 -7.48 -27.14 5.22
N GLN A 57 -6.47 -28.00 5.06
CA GLN A 57 -5.60 -28.31 6.16
C GLN A 57 -4.93 -26.98 6.48
N GLN A 58 -5.51 -26.25 7.42
CA GLN A 58 -4.88 -25.07 7.96
C GLN A 58 -3.57 -25.57 8.55
N LYS A 59 -2.46 -25.37 7.83
CA LYS A 59 -1.13 -25.60 8.38
C LYS A 59 -1.07 -24.80 9.67
N SER A 60 -0.58 -25.43 10.75
CA SER A 60 -0.40 -24.72 12.01
C SER A 60 0.48 -23.50 11.74
N PHE A 61 0.08 -22.35 12.25
CA PHE A 61 0.78 -21.10 12.04
C PHE A 61 2.26 -21.23 12.42
N SER A 62 3.16 -21.05 11.46
CA SER A 62 4.62 -21.18 11.61
C SER A 62 5.28 -19.98 12.28
N GLY A 63 4.49 -18.99 12.74
CA GLY A 63 4.99 -17.75 13.33
C GLY A 63 5.34 -16.67 12.30
N PHE A 64 5.26 -16.98 11.00
CA PHE A 64 5.49 -16.06 9.89
C PHE A 64 4.57 -16.42 8.72
N GLU A 65 3.69 -15.51 8.32
CA GLU A 65 2.75 -15.71 7.21
C GLU A 65 2.46 -14.40 6.49
N LEU A 66 2.39 -14.44 5.16
CA LEU A 66 2.02 -13.31 4.33
C LEU A 66 0.58 -13.49 3.85
N LEU A 67 -0.28 -12.53 4.17
CA LEU A 67 -1.68 -12.51 3.77
C LEU A 67 -1.95 -11.37 2.79
N PHE A 68 -2.42 -11.72 1.60
CA PHE A 68 -2.87 -10.76 0.61
C PHE A 68 -4.32 -10.36 0.91
N LEU A 69 -4.51 -9.15 1.41
CA LEU A 69 -5.82 -8.58 1.71
C LEU A 69 -6.42 -7.93 0.47
N GLY A 70 -5.57 -7.44 -0.43
CA GLY A 70 -5.94 -6.91 -1.72
C GLY A 70 -4.80 -6.97 -2.71
N THR A 71 -5.16 -7.06 -3.99
CA THR A 71 -4.20 -7.28 -5.07
C THR A 71 -4.54 -6.49 -6.34
N SER A 72 -5.61 -5.68 -6.30
CA SER A 72 -5.95 -4.75 -7.38
C SER A 72 -5.09 -3.49 -7.30
N ALA A 73 -4.85 -2.85 -8.44
CA ALA A 73 -4.18 -1.55 -8.55
C ALA A 73 -5.13 -0.54 -9.22
N GLY A 74 -5.09 0.72 -8.78
CA GLY A 74 -5.86 1.84 -9.33
C GLY A 74 -7.35 1.84 -8.95
N SER A 75 -8.09 0.76 -9.21
CA SER A 75 -9.52 0.68 -8.86
C SER A 75 -9.90 -0.67 -8.25
N PRO A 76 -10.76 -0.67 -7.22
CA PRO A 76 -11.31 -1.91 -6.69
C PRO A 76 -12.17 -2.59 -7.74
N SER A 77 -12.20 -3.92 -7.70
CA SER A 77 -13.22 -4.70 -8.39
C SER A 77 -14.07 -5.42 -7.35
N VAL A 78 -15.27 -5.87 -7.76
CA VAL A 78 -16.17 -6.64 -6.88
C VAL A 78 -15.47 -7.86 -6.25
N ARG A 79 -14.48 -8.44 -6.94
CA ARG A 79 -13.76 -9.64 -6.50
C ARG A 79 -12.41 -9.37 -5.84
N ARG A 80 -11.81 -8.19 -6.05
CA ARG A 80 -10.44 -7.89 -5.60
C ARG A 80 -10.40 -6.50 -4.96
N ASN A 81 -10.03 -6.47 -3.69
CA ASN A 81 -9.73 -5.23 -2.97
C ASN A 81 -8.49 -4.56 -3.58
N PRO A 82 -8.35 -3.22 -3.48
CA PRO A 82 -7.09 -2.55 -3.80
C PRO A 82 -6.01 -2.95 -2.80
N THR A 83 -4.76 -2.60 -3.12
CA THR A 83 -3.56 -3.19 -2.52
C THR A 83 -3.56 -3.20 -0.98
N GLY A 84 -3.05 -4.29 -0.43
CA GLY A 84 -2.89 -4.43 1.01
C GLY A 84 -2.36 -5.81 1.34
N VAL A 85 -1.23 -5.84 2.04
CA VAL A 85 -0.57 -7.08 2.43
C VAL A 85 -0.28 -7.04 3.92
N CYS A 86 -0.71 -8.07 4.64
CA CYS A 86 -0.46 -8.21 6.07
C CYS A 86 0.58 -9.31 6.30
N LEU A 87 1.71 -8.93 6.89
CA LEU A 87 2.67 -9.86 7.43
C LEU A 87 2.28 -10.20 8.87
N ARG A 88 1.79 -11.42 9.07
CA ARG A 88 1.41 -11.96 10.37
C ARG A 88 2.60 -12.64 11.02
N LEU A 89 3.04 -12.10 12.14
CA LEU A 89 4.09 -12.65 12.98
C LEU A 89 3.49 -13.28 14.24
N ALA A 90 4.31 -14.02 15.01
CA ALA A 90 3.89 -14.71 16.22
C ALA A 90 3.06 -13.85 17.21
N ARG A 91 3.39 -12.55 17.34
CA ARG A 91 2.80 -11.63 18.32
C ARG A 91 2.41 -10.26 17.76
N SER A 92 2.63 -10.02 16.48
CA SER A 92 2.39 -8.71 15.86
C SER A 92 2.03 -8.87 14.40
N ASN A 93 1.29 -7.91 13.85
CA ASN A 93 1.07 -7.82 12.42
C ASN A 93 1.69 -6.54 11.88
N TRP A 94 2.29 -6.64 10.70
CA TRP A 94 2.80 -5.51 9.94
C TRP A 94 1.99 -5.38 8.66
N MET A 95 1.53 -4.17 8.39
CA MET A 95 0.70 -3.87 7.23
C MET A 95 1.54 -3.16 6.17
N PHE A 96 1.53 -3.65 4.95
CA PHE A 96 2.15 -3.05 3.78
C PHE A 96 1.05 -2.60 2.84
N ASP A 97 0.97 -1.29 2.65
CA ASP A 97 -0.16 -0.56 2.08
C ASP A 97 -1.49 -0.85 2.78
N CYS A 98 -2.36 0.16 2.77
CA CYS A 98 -3.66 0.11 3.39
C CYS A 98 -4.68 0.85 2.51
N ALA A 99 -5.07 0.20 1.42
CA ALA A 99 -6.19 0.65 0.60
C ALA A 99 -7.50 0.75 1.39
N GLU A 100 -8.45 1.47 0.81
CA GLU A 100 -9.85 1.38 1.21
C GLU A 100 -10.33 -0.09 1.28
N GLY A 101 -11.14 -0.38 2.29
CA GLY A 101 -11.68 -1.73 2.52
C GLY A 101 -10.71 -2.72 3.15
N SER A 102 -9.43 -2.36 3.36
CA SER A 102 -8.44 -3.23 4.00
C SER A 102 -8.87 -3.73 5.38
N LEU A 103 -9.49 -2.88 6.19
CA LEU A 103 -10.07 -3.26 7.49
C LEU A 103 -11.06 -4.43 7.35
N ARG A 104 -11.96 -4.34 6.38
CA ARG A 104 -12.96 -5.38 6.13
C ARG A 104 -12.32 -6.69 5.67
N GLN A 105 -11.24 -6.61 4.89
CA GLN A 105 -10.49 -7.79 4.48
C GLN A 105 -9.76 -8.43 5.67
N MET A 106 -9.19 -7.63 6.57
CA MET A 106 -8.59 -8.14 7.81
C MET A 106 -9.63 -8.87 8.67
N MET A 107 -10.82 -8.28 8.87
CA MET A 107 -11.91 -8.91 9.64
C MET A 107 -12.43 -10.22 9.04
N LYS A 108 -12.39 -10.36 7.70
CA LYS A 108 -12.75 -11.61 7.01
C LYS A 108 -11.65 -12.68 7.07
N SER A 109 -10.42 -12.28 7.39
CA SER A 109 -9.24 -13.14 7.40
C SER A 109 -8.95 -13.69 8.80
N THR A 110 -7.86 -14.45 8.94
CA THR A 110 -7.34 -14.92 10.24
C THR A 110 -6.53 -13.86 11.01
N VAL A 111 -6.38 -12.65 10.45
CA VAL A 111 -5.62 -11.55 11.05
C VAL A 111 -6.40 -10.96 12.22
N ARG A 112 -5.78 -10.93 13.39
CA ARG A 112 -6.30 -10.17 14.53
C ARG A 112 -5.95 -8.71 14.35
N VAL A 113 -6.92 -7.88 13.93
CA VAL A 113 -6.73 -6.44 13.72
C VAL A 113 -5.99 -5.78 14.88
N PRO A 114 -6.36 -6.01 16.16
CA PRO A 114 -5.67 -5.39 17.28
C PRO A 114 -4.18 -5.70 17.30
N LEU A 115 -3.67 -6.84 16.85
CA LEU A 115 -2.22 -7.13 16.89
C LEU A 115 -1.38 -6.33 15.88
N THR A 116 -2.00 -5.48 15.06
CA THR A 116 -1.28 -4.66 14.09
C THR A 116 -0.55 -3.52 14.79
N THR A 117 0.77 -3.44 14.59
CA THR A 117 1.63 -2.47 15.29
C THR A 117 2.39 -1.55 14.34
N LYS A 118 2.58 -1.97 13.09
CA LYS A 118 3.38 -1.24 12.11
C LYS A 118 2.65 -1.15 10.77
N PHE A 119 2.71 0.01 10.16
CA PHE A 119 2.19 0.30 8.83
C PHE A 119 3.31 0.81 7.94
N PHE A 120 3.38 0.32 6.71
CA PHE A 120 4.36 0.71 5.71
C PHE A 120 3.58 1.13 4.46
N ILE A 121 3.62 2.41 4.12
CA ILE A 121 2.94 2.98 2.96
C ILE A 121 3.99 3.22 1.88
N SER A 122 3.79 2.59 0.73
CA SER A 122 4.75 2.68 -0.38
C SER A 122 4.76 4.07 -1.02
N HIS A 123 3.59 4.68 -1.24
CA HIS A 123 3.43 6.01 -1.83
C HIS A 123 2.05 6.62 -1.52
N LEU A 124 1.84 7.92 -1.82
CA LEU A 124 0.62 8.67 -1.46
C LEU A 124 -0.52 8.59 -2.49
N HIS A 125 -0.72 7.44 -3.13
CA HIS A 125 -1.91 7.21 -3.96
C HIS A 125 -3.05 6.60 -3.15
N GLY A 126 -4.29 7.01 -3.43
CA GLY A 126 -5.46 6.67 -2.64
C GLY A 126 -5.69 5.17 -2.45
N ASP A 127 -5.38 4.38 -3.47
CA ASP A 127 -5.47 2.93 -3.46
C ASP A 127 -4.37 2.25 -2.61
N HIS A 128 -3.49 3.02 -1.96
CA HIS A 128 -2.47 2.54 -1.01
C HIS A 128 -2.64 3.08 0.41
N LEU A 129 -3.40 4.16 0.66
CA LEU A 129 -3.49 4.76 2.01
C LEU A 129 -4.89 5.14 2.50
N TYR A 130 -5.94 5.15 1.66
CA TYR A 130 -7.26 5.63 2.10
C TYR A 130 -7.93 4.80 3.19
N GLY A 131 -7.52 3.55 3.39
CA GLY A 131 -8.01 2.74 4.51
C GLY A 131 -7.32 3.04 5.84
N LEU A 132 -6.17 3.73 5.83
CA LEU A 132 -5.31 3.87 7.00
C LEU A 132 -6.00 4.63 8.15
N PRO A 133 -6.65 5.79 7.95
CA PRO A 133 -7.33 6.50 9.04
C PRO A 133 -8.40 5.63 9.72
N GLY A 134 -9.20 4.90 8.93
CA GLY A 134 -10.27 4.04 9.47
C GLY A 134 -9.74 2.86 10.30
N ILE A 135 -8.61 2.26 9.90
CA ILE A 135 -7.96 1.22 10.71
C ILE A 135 -7.44 1.80 12.03
N LEU A 136 -6.81 2.97 12.00
CA LEU A 136 -6.27 3.61 13.20
C LEU A 136 -7.37 3.94 14.21
N CYS A 137 -8.51 4.48 13.77
CA CYS A 137 -9.67 4.71 14.66
C CYS A 137 -10.20 3.39 15.25
N THR A 138 -10.23 2.33 14.45
CA THR A 138 -10.68 1.01 14.92
C THR A 138 -9.71 0.42 15.94
N LEU A 139 -8.41 0.60 15.73
CA LEU A 139 -7.37 0.19 16.68
C LEU A 139 -7.47 0.95 18.00
N ASP A 140 -7.75 2.26 17.97
CA ASP A 140 -7.91 3.06 19.17
C ASP A 140 -9.06 2.54 20.04
N ASN A 141 -10.22 2.30 19.44
CA ASN A 141 -11.38 1.73 20.13
C ASN A 141 -11.07 0.35 20.74
N HIS A 142 -10.30 -0.49 20.05
CA HIS A 142 -9.90 -1.81 20.57
C HIS A 142 -8.84 -1.74 21.67
N ASN A 143 -8.11 -0.63 21.81
CA ASN A 143 -7.02 -0.48 22.78
C ASN A 143 -7.44 0.25 24.08
N ALA A 144 -8.73 0.54 24.28
CA ALA A 144 -9.22 1.17 25.52
C ALA A 144 -8.80 0.45 26.81
N GLU A 145 -8.60 -0.88 26.75
CA GLU A 145 -8.14 -1.70 27.87
C GLU A 145 -6.71 -2.24 27.69
N TYR A 146 -5.93 -1.64 26.78
CA TYR A 146 -4.55 -2.05 26.57
C TYR A 146 -3.70 -1.73 27.80
N LYS A 147 -3.03 -2.76 28.31
CA LYS A 147 -2.06 -2.64 29.39
C LYS A 147 -0.65 -2.84 28.85
N ASP A 148 0.27 -1.99 29.26
CA ASP A 148 1.67 -2.15 28.90
C ASP A 148 2.17 -3.52 29.42
N PRO A 149 2.76 -4.39 28.57
CA PRO A 149 3.27 -5.67 29.01
C PRO A 149 4.34 -5.59 30.12
N ALA A 150 5.08 -4.49 30.19
CA ALA A 150 6.13 -4.26 31.17
C ALA A 150 5.58 -3.71 32.50
N THR A 151 4.74 -2.66 32.46
CA THR A 151 4.26 -1.99 33.68
C THR A 151 2.90 -2.52 34.18
N LYS A 152 2.13 -3.22 33.32
CA LYS A 152 0.76 -3.68 33.56
C LYS A 152 -0.26 -2.56 33.83
N GLU A 153 0.12 -1.32 33.59
CA GLU A 153 -0.74 -0.15 33.70
C GLU A 153 -1.41 0.17 32.36
N ASN A 154 -2.50 0.92 32.41
CA ASN A 154 -3.15 1.43 31.21
C ASN A 154 -2.19 2.41 30.52
N ALA A 155 -1.87 2.15 29.26
CA ALA A 155 -0.95 2.96 28.49
C ALA A 155 -1.46 3.13 27.06
N ALA A 156 -1.09 4.24 26.42
CA ALA A 156 -1.33 4.41 25.00
C ALA A 156 -0.47 3.42 24.22
N ARG A 157 -1.11 2.65 23.33
CA ARG A 157 -0.40 1.65 22.55
C ARG A 157 0.36 2.29 21.40
N ARG A 158 1.65 1.95 21.29
CA ARG A 158 2.51 2.44 20.21
C ARG A 158 2.16 1.83 18.86
N ILE A 159 1.98 2.70 17.86
CA ILE A 159 1.80 2.36 16.45
C ILE A 159 2.81 3.16 15.63
N ASP A 160 3.62 2.47 14.83
CA ASP A 160 4.54 3.11 13.90
C ASP A 160 3.96 3.11 12.49
N VAL A 161 3.99 4.26 11.83
CA VAL A 161 3.59 4.41 10.43
C VAL A 161 4.78 4.93 9.64
N TYR A 162 5.26 4.14 8.68
CA TYR A 162 6.36 4.49 7.78
C TYR A 162 5.80 4.80 6.40
N GLY A 163 6.34 5.80 5.72
CA GLY A 163 5.99 6.08 4.34
C GLY A 163 6.63 7.37 3.82
N PRO A 164 6.24 7.87 2.64
CA PRO A 164 6.85 9.05 2.05
C PRO A 164 6.48 10.36 2.77
N LEU A 165 7.19 11.44 2.42
CA LEU A 165 6.87 12.80 2.84
C LEU A 165 5.42 13.19 2.49
N GLY A 166 4.69 13.76 3.45
CA GLY A 166 3.29 14.17 3.31
C GLY A 166 2.30 13.19 3.97
N LEU A 167 2.76 12.02 4.40
CA LEU A 167 1.93 11.05 5.12
C LEU A 167 1.47 11.59 6.48
N PHE A 168 2.32 12.33 7.18
CA PHE A 168 1.94 12.97 8.44
C PHE A 168 0.83 13.99 8.19
N SER A 169 0.99 14.86 7.19
CA SER A 169 -0.01 15.86 6.82
C SER A 169 -1.34 15.21 6.45
N TYR A 170 -1.33 14.14 5.66
CA TYR A 170 -2.54 13.39 5.31
C TYR A 170 -3.30 12.88 6.55
N LEU A 171 -2.61 12.19 7.46
CA LEU A 171 -3.22 11.67 8.69
C LEU A 171 -3.72 12.79 9.59
N ASN A 172 -2.90 13.84 9.74
CA ASN A 172 -3.22 15.01 10.54
C ASN A 172 -4.51 15.68 10.04
N THR A 173 -4.60 15.97 8.74
CA THR A 173 -5.78 16.56 8.12
C THR A 173 -6.99 15.64 8.25
N ALA A 174 -6.84 14.32 8.02
CA ALA A 174 -7.93 13.38 8.18
C ALA A 174 -8.52 13.44 9.59
N PHE A 175 -7.69 13.35 10.63
CA PHE A 175 -8.16 13.35 12.02
C PHE A 175 -8.67 14.72 12.49
N SER A 176 -8.01 15.82 12.10
CA SER A 176 -8.49 17.18 12.44
C SER A 176 -9.86 17.46 11.83
N THR A 177 -10.05 17.13 10.55
CA THR A 177 -11.29 17.42 9.83
C THR A 177 -12.45 16.53 10.29
N SER A 178 -12.18 15.28 10.67
CA SER A 178 -13.17 14.37 11.24
C SER A 178 -13.36 14.53 12.75
N THR A 179 -12.75 15.56 13.37
CA THR A 179 -12.75 15.81 14.82
C THR A 179 -12.47 14.55 15.64
N THR A 180 -11.56 13.72 15.15
CA THR A 180 -11.23 12.43 15.76
C THR A 180 -10.14 12.62 16.79
N SER A 181 -10.39 12.18 18.02
CA SER A 181 -9.40 12.14 19.09
C SER A 181 -9.01 10.69 19.35
N LEU A 182 -7.72 10.38 19.25
CA LEU A 182 -7.16 9.06 19.50
C LEU A 182 -6.43 9.09 20.84
N THR A 183 -7.09 8.62 21.91
CA THR A 183 -6.55 8.71 23.28
C THR A 183 -5.84 7.43 23.73
N ASN A 184 -6.07 6.32 23.05
CA ASN A 184 -5.57 5.00 23.42
C ASN A 184 -4.37 4.57 22.55
N LEU A 185 -4.01 5.38 21.55
CA LEU A 185 -2.89 5.16 20.66
C LEU A 185 -1.83 6.25 20.79
N GLN A 186 -0.57 5.83 20.72
CA GLN A 186 0.57 6.70 20.47
C GLN A 186 1.07 6.43 19.05
N ILE A 187 0.68 7.28 18.10
CA ILE A 187 1.03 7.13 16.68
C ILE A 187 2.32 7.91 16.39
N THR A 188 3.33 7.23 15.86
CA THR A 188 4.57 7.85 15.38
C THR A 188 4.66 7.70 13.87
N VAL A 189 4.73 8.81 13.14
CA VAL A 189 4.88 8.82 11.68
C VAL A 189 6.35 9.05 11.32
N HIS A 190 6.92 8.13 10.56
CA HIS A 190 8.30 8.13 10.08
C HIS A 190 8.29 8.38 8.57
N GLU A 191 8.49 9.64 8.19
CA GLU A 191 8.55 10.04 6.79
C GLU A 191 9.94 9.74 6.21
N LEU A 192 9.97 8.93 5.16
CA LEU A 192 11.17 8.44 4.48
C LEU A 192 11.45 9.34 3.27
N VAL A 193 12.62 9.97 3.29
CA VAL A 193 13.06 10.91 2.24
C VAL A 193 14.47 10.51 1.79
N ASN A 194 14.70 10.45 0.48
CA ASN A 194 16.05 10.25 -0.06
C ASN A 194 16.87 11.54 0.12
N SER A 195 18.18 11.43 0.39
CA SER A 195 19.08 12.58 0.52
C SER A 195 19.04 13.49 -0.71
N ASP A 196 18.89 12.93 -1.90
CA ASP A 196 18.84 13.69 -3.16
C ASP A 196 17.54 14.53 -3.27
N MET A 197 16.45 14.07 -2.63
CA MET A 197 15.20 14.84 -2.49
C MET A 197 15.29 15.93 -1.43
N LEU A 198 16.36 16.00 -0.64
CA LEU A 198 16.60 17.14 0.25
C LEU A 198 17.18 18.33 -0.54
N SER A 199 17.96 18.07 -1.58
CA SER A 199 18.59 19.11 -2.42
C SER A 199 17.65 19.71 -3.47
N GLU A 200 16.77 18.92 -4.07
CA GLU A 200 15.88 19.35 -5.16
C GLU A 200 14.41 19.44 -4.71
N THR A 201 14.15 20.11 -3.58
CA THR A 201 12.77 20.20 -3.07
C THR A 201 11.90 21.15 -3.89
N THR A 202 10.78 20.61 -4.38
CA THR A 202 9.67 21.41 -4.91
C THR A 202 9.03 22.24 -3.79
N GLU A 203 8.39 23.36 -4.14
CA GLU A 203 7.68 24.22 -3.17
C GLU A 203 6.60 23.44 -2.39
N HIS A 204 5.98 22.44 -3.03
CA HIS A 204 5.01 21.55 -2.39
C HIS A 204 5.64 20.70 -1.28
N GLU A 205 6.84 20.16 -1.50
CA GLU A 205 7.55 19.36 -0.49
C GLU A 205 8.03 20.22 0.68
N LYS A 206 8.43 21.47 0.42
CA LYS A 206 8.76 22.44 1.48
C LYS A 206 7.53 22.75 2.34
N PHE A 207 6.36 22.91 1.73
CA PHE A 207 5.10 23.09 2.45
C PHE A 207 4.78 21.89 3.34
N MET A 208 4.88 20.67 2.81
CA MET A 208 4.59 19.45 3.58
C MET A 208 5.52 19.27 4.79
N ARG A 209 6.80 19.62 4.68
CA ARG A 209 7.76 19.58 5.81
C ARG A 209 7.42 20.57 6.92
N ASN A 210 6.84 21.72 6.55
CA ASN A 210 6.46 22.78 7.47
C ASN A 210 5.00 22.70 7.91
N ALA A 211 4.31 21.58 7.62
CA ALA A 211 2.92 21.42 8.00
C ALA A 211 2.78 21.54 9.53
N PRO A 212 1.84 22.37 10.02
CA PRO A 212 1.68 22.58 11.45
C PRO A 212 1.37 21.26 12.15
N LYS A 213 2.08 21.02 13.26
CA LYS A 213 1.82 19.87 14.14
C LYS A 213 0.43 20.02 14.75
N HIS A 214 -0.32 18.92 14.85
CA HIS A 214 -1.60 18.93 15.54
C HIS A 214 -1.41 19.45 16.98
N PRO A 215 -2.34 20.26 17.53
CA PRO A 215 -2.29 20.68 18.94
C PRO A 215 -2.48 19.53 19.97
N VAL A 216 -2.44 18.26 19.55
CA VAL A 216 -2.56 17.08 20.44
C VAL A 216 -1.18 16.45 20.71
N SER A 217 -0.10 17.09 20.29
CA SER A 217 1.28 16.64 20.53
C SER A 217 2.10 17.54 21.45
N GLU A 218 1.46 18.17 22.45
CA GLU A 218 2.13 18.77 23.62
C GLU A 218 1.53 18.22 24.92
#